data_AF-A0A142Y176-F1
#
_entry.id   AF-A0A142Y176-F1
#
_cell.length_a   1.000
_cell.length_b   1.000
_cell.length_c   1.000
_cell.angle_alpha   90.00
_cell.angle_beta   90.00
_cell.angle_gamma   90.00
#
_symmetry.space_group_name_H-M   'P 1'
#
loop_
_entity.id
_entity.type
_entity.pdbx_description
1 polymer ?
#
loop_
_entity_poly.entity_id
_entity_poly.type
_entity_poly.pdbx_seq_one_letter_code
_entity_poly.pdbx_strand_id
1 'polypeptide(L)'
;MSRIPGMRTCSYFLHELGRLEMFSMKNLWMVCVFGALLAGAMNSVAWAGSPVGTWKGQWKSQSTGHQGPMRATIRANGQGGYDARFSGRFFVVIPFTYKVSMQPRMDAAGNVRLMANKPLGPMLGSYRMDSMVLGNGLYGSFAAAKDTGTISMRRVR
;
A
#
# COMPACT_ATOMS: atom_id res chain seq x y z
N MET A 1 43.73 -20.24 49.62
CA MET A 1 44.13 -21.21 50.67
C MET A 1 42.86 -21.73 51.33
N SER A 2 42.68 -23.06 51.38
CA SER A 2 41.81 -23.89 52.26
C SER A 2 40.37 -23.44 52.60
N ARG A 3 39.33 -24.13 52.14
CA ARG A 3 38.73 -25.42 52.59
C ARG A 3 37.66 -25.33 53.72
N ILE A 4 36.39 -25.58 53.32
CA ILE A 4 35.38 -26.55 53.83
C ILE A 4 34.86 -26.41 55.30
N PRO A 5 33.82 -27.15 55.79
CA PRO A 5 32.38 -27.33 55.44
C PRO A 5 31.43 -26.91 56.60
N GLY A 6 30.11 -27.09 56.44
CA GLY A 6 29.23 -27.29 57.61
C GLY A 6 27.74 -27.49 57.32
N MET A 7 27.35 -28.67 56.84
CA MET A 7 25.95 -29.15 56.87
C MET A 7 25.51 -29.38 58.33
N ARG A 8 24.31 -28.91 58.69
CA ARG A 8 23.49 -29.53 59.74
C ARG A 8 22.03 -29.59 59.29
N THR A 9 21.53 -30.80 59.30
CA THR A 9 20.15 -31.28 59.18
C THR A 9 19.28 -30.82 60.34
N CYS A 10 17.99 -30.57 60.09
CA CYS A 10 16.93 -30.80 61.09
C CYS A 10 15.62 -31.16 60.39
N SER A 11 15.05 -32.30 60.81
CA SER A 11 13.79 -32.91 60.39
C SER A 11 12.57 -32.30 61.11
N TYR A 12 11.39 -32.87 60.80
CA TYR A 12 10.06 -32.80 61.45
C TYR A 12 9.09 -31.82 60.75
N PHE A 13 8.24 -32.30 59.84
CA PHE A 13 7.04 -33.15 60.02
C PHE A 13 5.93 -32.41 60.79
N LEU A 14 4.89 -31.96 60.05
CA LEU A 14 3.46 -32.04 60.39
C LEU A 14 2.63 -31.31 59.31
N HIS A 15 1.68 -32.07 58.70
CA HIS A 15 0.27 -31.75 58.41
C HIS A 15 -0.07 -30.41 57.69
N GLU A 16 -1.03 -30.27 56.77
CA GLU A 16 -2.09 -31.09 56.20
C GLU A 16 -2.76 -30.22 55.10
N LEU A 17 -3.29 -30.89 54.07
CA LEU A 17 -4.49 -30.53 53.29
C LEU A 17 -4.50 -29.29 52.36
N GLY A 18 -4.84 -29.57 51.09
CA GLY A 18 -5.35 -28.56 50.15
C GLY A 18 -4.95 -28.82 48.69
N ARG A 19 -5.16 -30.02 48.16
CA ARG A 19 -6.23 -30.25 47.16
C ARG A 19 -6.27 -29.21 46.03
N LEU A 20 -5.48 -29.41 44.97
CA LEU A 20 -5.94 -29.20 43.60
C LEU A 20 -5.32 -30.27 42.70
N GLU A 21 -6.14 -31.30 42.51
CA GLU A 21 -6.04 -32.31 41.46
C GLU A 21 -6.02 -31.64 40.06
N MET A 22 -5.18 -32.22 39.19
CA MET A 22 -5.57 -32.59 37.83
C MET A 22 -5.53 -31.50 36.75
N PHE A 23 -4.32 -31.27 36.21
CA PHE A 23 -4.16 -31.34 34.76
C PHE A 23 -3.03 -32.34 34.42
N SER A 24 -3.47 -33.45 33.84
CA SER A 24 -2.68 -34.58 33.38
C SER A 24 -1.63 -34.17 32.35
N MET A 25 -0.37 -34.08 32.79
CA MET A 25 0.83 -34.06 31.94
C MET A 25 1.13 -35.49 31.47
N LYS A 26 0.44 -35.93 30.42
CA LYS A 26 0.84 -37.09 29.61
C LYS A 26 0.63 -36.69 28.18
N ASN A 27 1.61 -36.00 27.60
CA ASN A 27 1.96 -36.01 26.18
C ASN A 27 3.16 -35.10 25.96
N LEU A 28 4.26 -35.43 26.67
CA LEU A 28 5.61 -34.97 26.37
C LEU A 28 6.32 -36.11 25.63
N TRP A 29 5.96 -36.29 24.36
CA TRP A 29 6.63 -37.14 23.37
C TRP A 29 6.68 -36.28 22.11
N MET A 30 7.66 -35.39 21.98
CA MET A 30 8.87 -35.70 21.24
C MET A 30 8.57 -36.15 19.79
N VAL A 31 8.38 -35.20 18.87
CA VAL A 31 9.09 -35.21 17.58
C VAL A 31 9.40 -33.77 17.18
N CYS A 32 10.67 -33.40 17.30
CA CYS A 32 11.25 -32.25 16.65
C CYS A 32 11.28 -32.45 15.13
N VAL A 33 10.24 -32.10 14.39
CA VAL A 33 10.34 -31.70 12.96
C VAL A 33 9.12 -30.84 12.62
N PHE A 34 9.15 -29.54 12.92
CA PHE A 34 8.48 -28.50 12.12
C PHE A 34 9.10 -27.16 12.53
N GLY A 35 10.42 -27.09 12.38
CA GLY A 35 11.05 -25.81 12.10
C GLY A 35 10.59 -25.34 10.72
N ALA A 36 10.49 -24.01 10.55
CA ALA A 36 10.10 -23.31 9.34
C ALA A 36 8.59 -23.22 9.04
N LEU A 37 7.91 -22.31 9.73
CA LEU A 37 6.82 -21.53 9.12
C LEU A 37 6.94 -20.03 9.49
N LEU A 38 8.18 -19.54 9.59
CA LEU A 38 8.50 -18.19 9.12
C LEU A 38 8.61 -18.26 7.59
N ALA A 39 7.51 -18.63 6.93
CA ALA A 39 7.39 -18.39 5.50
C ALA A 39 7.26 -16.88 5.37
N GLY A 40 8.40 -16.23 5.12
CA GLY A 40 8.43 -14.83 4.76
C GLY A 40 7.39 -14.61 3.69
N ALA A 41 6.35 -13.85 4.01
CA ALA A 41 5.70 -13.03 3.02
C ALA A 41 6.79 -12.04 2.58
N MET A 42 7.65 -12.50 1.67
CA MET A 42 8.28 -11.61 0.72
C MET A 42 7.11 -11.01 -0.04
N ASN A 43 6.52 -9.96 0.52
CA ASN A 43 5.77 -9.00 -0.25
C ASN A 43 6.78 -8.56 -1.28
N SER A 44 6.73 -9.16 -2.46
CA SER A 44 7.46 -8.65 -3.62
C SER A 44 7.05 -7.20 -3.68
N VAL A 45 7.97 -6.30 -3.32
CA VAL A 45 7.81 -4.87 -3.54
C VAL A 45 7.49 -4.80 -5.02
N ALA A 46 6.22 -4.55 -5.33
CA ALA A 46 5.81 -4.38 -6.69
C ALA A 46 6.55 -3.13 -7.14
N TRP A 47 7.66 -3.33 -7.84
CA TRP A 47 8.35 -2.25 -8.53
C TRP A 47 7.30 -1.68 -9.48
N ALA A 48 6.71 -0.55 -9.09
CA ALA A 48 5.79 0.15 -9.96
C ALA A 48 6.58 0.44 -11.23
N GLY A 49 6.10 -0.13 -12.34
CA GLY A 49 6.72 0.12 -13.63
C GLY A 49 6.83 1.63 -13.85
N SER A 50 7.94 2.09 -14.40
CA SER A 50 8.16 3.53 -14.63
C SER A 50 6.93 4.16 -15.31
N PRO A 51 6.35 5.24 -14.77
CA PRO A 51 5.16 5.84 -15.37
C PRO A 51 5.48 6.62 -16.65
N VAL A 52 6.76 6.85 -16.95
CA VAL A 52 7.22 7.59 -18.13
C VAL A 52 6.69 6.93 -19.40
N GLY A 53 6.15 7.74 -20.31
CA GLY A 53 5.65 7.30 -21.60
C GLY A 53 4.28 7.86 -21.94
N THR A 54 3.68 7.31 -22.99
CA THR A 54 2.36 7.71 -23.48
C THR A 54 1.32 6.66 -23.12
N TRP A 55 0.14 7.15 -22.73
CA TRP A 55 -0.98 6.35 -22.23
C TRP A 55 -2.25 6.73 -22.97
N LYS A 56 -3.13 5.75 -23.20
CA LYS A 56 -4.46 5.94 -23.78
C LYS A 56 -5.49 5.15 -22.98
N GLY A 57 -6.65 5.74 -22.72
CA GLY A 57 -7.67 5.15 -21.88
C GLY A 57 -8.94 5.95 -21.84
N GLN A 58 -9.62 5.85 -20.70
CA GLN A 58 -10.86 6.57 -20.41
C GLN A 58 -10.76 7.24 -19.04
N TRP A 59 -11.56 8.29 -18.87
CA TRP A 59 -11.90 8.87 -17.57
C TRP A 59 -13.39 8.65 -17.30
N LYS A 60 -13.78 8.58 -16.02
CA LYS A 60 -15.18 8.49 -15.61
C LYS A 60 -15.42 9.32 -14.36
N SER A 61 -16.39 10.24 -14.40
CA SER A 61 -16.96 10.93 -13.24
C SER A 61 -17.93 9.99 -12.52
N GLN A 62 -17.80 9.92 -11.21
CA GLN A 62 -18.74 9.24 -10.32
C GLN A 62 -19.95 10.10 -10.00
N SER A 63 -19.78 11.43 -9.92
CA SER A 63 -20.89 12.34 -9.55
C SER A 63 -21.92 12.52 -10.67
N THR A 64 -21.47 12.53 -11.93
CA THR A 64 -22.34 12.80 -13.09
C THR A 64 -22.50 11.59 -14.01
N GLY A 65 -21.70 10.54 -13.83
CA GLY A 65 -21.66 9.39 -14.73
C GLY A 65 -21.00 9.67 -16.09
N HIS A 66 -20.60 10.92 -16.38
CA HIS A 66 -19.90 11.23 -17.62
C HIS A 66 -18.57 10.50 -17.71
N GLN A 67 -18.21 10.14 -18.93
CA GLN A 67 -16.97 9.46 -19.24
C GLN A 67 -16.51 9.84 -20.63
N GLY A 68 -15.24 9.60 -20.93
CA GLY A 68 -14.72 9.87 -22.25
C GLY A 68 -13.28 9.44 -22.46
N PRO A 69 -12.80 9.51 -23.71
CA PRO A 69 -11.45 9.14 -24.04
C PRO A 69 -10.45 10.09 -23.37
N MET A 70 -9.34 9.52 -22.92
CA MET A 70 -8.25 10.26 -22.31
C MET A 70 -6.90 9.74 -22.82
N ARG A 71 -5.95 10.64 -22.97
CA ARG A 71 -4.54 10.38 -23.23
C ARG A 71 -3.70 11.06 -22.16
N ALA A 72 -2.59 10.43 -21.81
CA ALA A 72 -1.60 11.03 -20.93
C ALA A 72 -0.21 10.89 -21.53
N THR A 73 0.64 11.88 -21.33
CA THR A 73 2.09 11.77 -21.54
C THR A 73 2.77 12.12 -20.24
N ILE A 74 3.61 11.22 -19.74
CA ILE A 74 4.29 11.35 -18.47
C ILE A 74 5.79 11.37 -18.73
N ARG A 75 6.50 12.30 -18.09
CA ARG A 75 7.96 12.45 -18.17
C ARG A 75 8.52 12.64 -16.76
N ALA A 76 9.75 12.19 -16.51
CA ALA A 76 10.46 12.52 -15.28
C ALA A 76 10.78 14.03 -15.28
N ASN A 77 10.66 14.69 -14.12
CA ASN A 77 10.93 16.13 -13.99
C ASN A 77 12.35 16.45 -13.47
N GLY A 78 13.21 15.43 -13.30
CA GLY A 78 14.57 15.58 -12.80
C GLY A 78 14.70 15.75 -11.28
N GLN A 79 13.59 15.85 -10.55
CA GLN A 79 13.55 16.12 -9.10
C GLN A 79 12.93 14.95 -8.32
N GLY A 80 13.01 13.73 -8.85
CA GLY A 80 12.38 12.54 -8.27
C GLY A 80 10.86 12.47 -8.49
N GLY A 81 10.27 13.42 -9.22
CA GLY A 81 8.85 13.44 -9.58
C GLY A 81 8.63 13.27 -11.08
N TYR A 82 7.37 13.45 -11.48
CA TYR A 82 6.94 13.31 -12.87
C TYR A 82 6.04 14.46 -13.28
N ASP A 83 6.15 14.92 -14.51
CA ASP A 83 5.17 15.81 -15.12
C ASP A 83 4.26 15.03 -16.04
N ALA A 84 2.95 15.16 -15.83
CA ALA A 84 1.92 14.57 -16.65
C ALA A 84 1.15 15.64 -17.42
N ARG A 85 0.91 15.37 -18.71
CA ARG A 85 -0.06 16.08 -19.54
C ARG A 85 -1.19 15.13 -19.87
N PHE A 86 -2.36 15.36 -19.29
CA PHE A 86 -3.61 14.70 -19.63
C PHE A 86 -4.35 15.49 -20.71
N SER A 87 -5.02 14.79 -21.62
CA SER A 87 -5.89 15.38 -22.64
C SER A 87 -7.04 14.45 -22.94
N GLY A 88 -8.21 14.98 -23.22
CA GLY A 88 -9.41 14.18 -23.44
C GLY A 88 -10.58 15.03 -23.89
N ARG A 89 -11.80 14.50 -23.74
CA ARG A 89 -13.02 15.24 -24.02
C ARG A 89 -14.07 15.02 -22.93
N PHE A 90 -14.81 16.07 -22.58
CA PHE A 90 -16.06 16.03 -21.83
C PHE A 90 -17.24 15.97 -22.80
N PHE A 91 -18.31 15.25 -22.42
CA PHE A 91 -19.57 15.17 -23.18
C PHE A 91 -19.38 14.96 -24.70
N VAL A 92 -18.43 14.11 -25.09
CA VAL A 92 -18.02 13.83 -26.48
C VAL A 92 -17.35 15.00 -27.22
N VAL A 93 -17.75 16.25 -26.99
CA VAL A 93 -17.40 17.41 -27.83
C VAL A 93 -16.45 18.42 -27.21
N ILE A 94 -16.34 18.52 -25.88
CA ILE A 94 -15.54 19.59 -25.24
C ILE A 94 -14.13 19.07 -24.95
N PRO A 95 -13.10 19.45 -25.72
CA PRO A 95 -11.74 19.00 -25.45
C PRO A 95 -11.19 19.62 -24.16
N PHE A 96 -10.37 18.87 -23.45
CA PHE A 96 -9.60 19.39 -22.32
C PHE A 96 -8.13 19.02 -22.44
N THR A 97 -7.29 19.82 -21.80
CA THR A 97 -5.88 19.52 -21.57
C THR A 97 -5.51 20.01 -20.18
N TYR A 98 -4.79 19.18 -19.45
CA TYR A 98 -4.44 19.44 -18.08
C TYR A 98 -3.00 18.98 -17.79
N LYS A 99 -2.19 19.90 -17.26
CA LYS A 99 -0.81 19.61 -16.82
C LYS A 99 -0.75 19.57 -15.31
N VAL A 100 -0.07 18.56 -14.76
CA VAL A 100 0.13 18.40 -13.32
C VAL A 100 1.46 17.71 -13.03
N SER A 101 2.12 18.10 -11.95
CA SER A 101 3.27 17.39 -11.40
C SER A 101 2.81 16.33 -10.40
N MET A 102 3.38 15.15 -10.49
CA MET A 102 3.05 13.98 -9.69
C MET A 102 4.26 13.58 -8.85
N GLN A 103 4.02 13.29 -7.59
CA GLN A 103 5.02 12.87 -6.63
C GLN A 103 4.81 11.40 -6.26
N PRO A 104 5.82 10.53 -6.44
CA PRO A 104 5.74 9.16 -5.98
C PRO A 104 5.73 9.11 -4.45
N ARG A 105 4.85 8.30 -3.88
CA ARG A 105 4.76 7.98 -2.45
C ARG A 105 4.48 6.50 -2.28
N MET A 106 5.13 5.86 -1.32
CA MET A 106 4.77 4.50 -0.94
C MET A 106 3.50 4.51 -0.10
N ASP A 107 2.56 3.60 -0.39
CA ASP A 107 1.43 3.32 0.47
C ASP A 107 1.81 2.36 1.61
N ALA A 108 0.87 2.11 2.52
CA ALA A 108 1.08 1.21 3.66
C ALA A 108 1.36 -0.25 3.26
N ALA A 109 0.99 -0.63 2.03
CA ALA A 109 1.24 -1.95 1.47
C ALA A 109 2.55 -2.01 0.67
N GLY A 110 3.33 -0.93 0.62
CA GLY A 110 4.60 -0.84 -0.08
C GLY A 110 4.49 -0.60 -1.59
N ASN A 111 3.30 -0.28 -2.10
CA ASN A 111 3.13 0.07 -3.51
C ASN A 111 3.44 1.54 -3.75
N VAL A 112 4.04 1.86 -4.90
CA VAL A 112 4.25 3.25 -5.31
C VAL A 112 2.98 3.82 -5.92
N ARG A 113 2.48 4.89 -5.30
CA ARG A 113 1.38 5.72 -5.76
C ARG A 113 1.90 7.07 -6.23
N LEU A 114 1.32 7.63 -7.29
CA LEU A 114 1.65 8.92 -7.87
C LEU A 114 0.59 9.92 -7.43
N MET A 115 0.96 10.79 -6.49
CA MET A 115 0.11 11.85 -5.95
C MET A 115 0.21 13.12 -6.79
N ALA A 116 -0.91 13.72 -7.14
CA ALA A 116 -0.95 15.04 -7.74
C ALA A 116 -1.88 15.95 -6.94
N ASN A 117 -1.47 17.19 -6.71
CA ASN A 117 -2.31 18.23 -6.14
C ASN A 117 -2.07 19.54 -6.89
N LYS A 118 -3.14 20.19 -7.36
CA LYS A 118 -3.04 21.47 -8.06
C LYS A 118 -4.21 22.37 -7.67
N PRO A 119 -3.95 23.61 -7.24
CA PRO A 119 -5.02 24.59 -7.05
C PRO A 119 -5.65 24.95 -8.41
N LEU A 120 -6.98 24.98 -8.45
CA LEU A 120 -7.77 25.41 -9.61
C LEU A 120 -8.34 26.82 -9.44
N GLY A 121 -7.97 27.51 -8.35
CA GLY A 121 -8.47 28.83 -7.98
C GLY A 121 -9.58 28.77 -6.93
N PRO A 122 -10.01 29.94 -6.41
CA PRO A 122 -10.88 30.03 -5.25
C PRO A 122 -12.26 29.39 -5.44
N MET A 123 -12.77 29.33 -6.68
CA MET A 123 -14.11 28.79 -6.97
C MET A 123 -14.12 27.28 -7.24
N LEU A 124 -13.04 26.75 -7.86
CA LEU A 124 -12.94 25.34 -8.26
C LEU A 124 -12.14 24.49 -7.27
N GLY A 125 -11.58 25.12 -6.23
CA GLY A 125 -10.84 24.45 -5.17
C GLY A 125 -9.51 23.90 -5.65
N SER A 126 -9.27 22.62 -5.37
CA SER A 126 -8.04 21.93 -5.78
C SER A 126 -8.37 20.62 -6.47
N TYR A 127 -7.64 20.33 -7.54
CA TYR A 127 -7.60 19.03 -8.16
C TYR A 127 -6.63 18.14 -7.41
N ARG A 128 -7.08 16.96 -7.01
CA ARG A 128 -6.25 15.90 -6.44
C ARG A 128 -6.34 14.66 -7.29
N MET A 129 -5.24 13.94 -7.39
CA MET A 129 -5.17 12.67 -8.10
C MET A 129 -4.26 11.70 -7.38
N ASP A 130 -4.68 10.45 -7.35
CA ASP A 130 -3.92 9.34 -6.82
C ASP A 130 -3.95 8.19 -7.84
N SER A 131 -2.77 7.81 -8.35
CA SER A 131 -2.66 6.80 -9.39
C SER A 131 -1.53 5.81 -9.14
N MET A 132 -1.60 4.64 -9.77
CA MET A 132 -0.58 3.60 -9.74
C MET A 132 -0.35 3.02 -11.12
N VAL A 133 0.87 2.54 -11.36
CA VAL A 133 1.21 1.78 -12.55
C VAL A 133 1.27 0.30 -12.19
N LEU A 134 0.49 -0.51 -12.90
CA LEU A 134 0.47 -1.96 -12.78
C LEU A 134 0.75 -2.57 -14.16
N GLY A 135 2.00 -3.03 -14.37
CA GLY A 135 2.46 -3.51 -15.67
C GLY A 135 2.30 -2.44 -16.77
N ASN A 136 1.42 -2.70 -17.74
CA ASN A 136 1.10 -1.77 -18.84
C ASN A 136 -0.16 -0.92 -18.56
N GLY A 137 -0.70 -0.97 -17.35
CA GLY A 137 -1.86 -0.20 -16.93
C GLY A 137 -1.50 0.99 -16.04
N LEU A 138 -2.20 2.11 -16.23
CA LEU A 138 -2.20 3.26 -15.34
C LEU A 138 -3.63 3.46 -14.83
N TYR A 139 -3.80 3.36 -13.53
CA TYR A 139 -5.10 3.41 -12.85
C TYR A 139 -5.07 4.44 -11.75
N GLY A 140 -6.18 5.12 -11.51
CA GLY A 140 -6.21 6.12 -10.45
C GLY A 140 -7.58 6.71 -10.21
N SER A 141 -7.68 7.49 -9.15
CA SER A 141 -8.82 8.31 -8.80
C SER A 141 -8.44 9.79 -8.86
N PHE A 142 -9.44 10.64 -9.12
CA PHE A 142 -9.32 12.08 -9.02
C PHE A 142 -10.46 12.68 -8.21
N ALA A 143 -10.23 13.88 -7.67
CA ALA A 143 -11.23 14.69 -7.00
C ALA A 143 -10.99 16.17 -7.31
N ALA A 144 -12.02 16.91 -7.71
CA ALA A 144 -11.97 18.35 -7.92
C ALA A 144 -13.34 18.98 -7.70
N ALA A 145 -13.40 20.09 -6.97
CA ALA A 145 -14.65 20.74 -6.56
C ALA A 145 -15.66 19.73 -5.99
N LYS A 146 -16.75 19.45 -6.72
CA LYS A 146 -17.82 18.52 -6.35
C LYS A 146 -17.79 17.19 -7.11
N ASP A 147 -16.76 16.96 -7.93
CA ASP A 147 -16.62 15.75 -8.73
C ASP A 147 -15.49 14.86 -8.22
N THR A 148 -15.75 13.56 -8.23
CA THR A 148 -14.76 12.51 -8.04
C THR A 148 -14.87 11.54 -9.20
N GLY A 149 -13.79 10.86 -9.51
CA GLY A 149 -13.80 9.94 -10.63
C GLY A 149 -12.58 9.06 -10.70
N THR A 150 -12.51 8.29 -11.79
CA THR A 150 -11.42 7.35 -12.03
C THR A 150 -10.85 7.49 -13.42
N ILE A 151 -9.63 7.00 -13.56
CA ILE A 151 -8.94 6.82 -14.83
C ILE A 151 -8.55 5.35 -14.99
N SER A 152 -8.60 4.87 -16.22
CA SER A 152 -8.13 3.53 -16.59
C SER A 152 -7.48 3.63 -17.95
N MET A 153 -6.18 3.39 -18.02
CA MET A 153 -5.38 3.61 -19.21
C MET A 153 -4.41 2.46 -19.46
N ARG A 154 -4.02 2.30 -20.72
CA ARG A 154 -2.96 1.39 -21.16
C ARG A 154 -1.82 2.17 -21.81
N ARG A 155 -0.60 1.67 -21.62
CA ARG A 155 0.59 2.18 -22.28
C ARG A 155 0.45 2.01 -23.79
N VAL A 156 0.78 3.06 -24.54
CA VAL A 156 0.92 3.03 -26.00
C VAL A 156 2.33 2.53 -26.30
N ARG A 157 2.45 1.49 -27.11
CA ARG A 157 3.72 0.96 -27.59
C ARG A 157 4.25 1.80 -28.74
#